data_AF-A0A259DVJ5-F1
#
_entry.id   AF-A0A259DVJ5-F1
#
_cell.length_a   1.000
_cell.length_b   1.000
_cell.length_c   1.000
_cell.angle_alpha   90.00
_cell.angle_beta   90.00
_cell.angle_gamma   90.00
#
_symmetry.space_group_name_H-M   'P 1'
#
loop_
_entity.id
_entity.type
_entity.pdbx_description
1 polymer ?
#
loop_
_entity_poly.entity_id
_entity_poly.type
_entity_poly.pdbx_seq_one_letter_code
_entity_poly.pdbx_strand_id
1 'polypeptide(L)'
;MTDTETQNAAPPIEDRPDEGVGGAIKALIEDGQTLVEAEIAYRKAQAAYSLGQAKSIAVLLVLGLAFGFFTLLALVVGLLLALAAMVGVWGALAIVGGVLAILSGVCLLLAIRRMSRAKAALSGGATSA
;
A
#
# COMPACT_ATOMS: atom_id res chain seq x y z
N MET A 1 47.62 71.91 23.67
CA MET A 1 47.48 70.73 24.54
C MET A 1 46.17 70.07 24.15
N THR A 2 46.23 68.77 23.86
CA THR A 2 45.15 67.79 23.64
C THR A 2 44.34 67.84 22.33
N ASP A 3 44.80 66.99 21.42
CA ASP A 3 44.10 66.02 20.57
C ASP A 3 42.62 65.75 20.87
N THR A 4 41.82 65.51 19.84
CA THR A 4 40.86 64.39 19.83
C THR A 4 40.48 64.02 18.39
N GLU A 5 41.08 62.95 17.87
CA GLU A 5 40.56 62.19 16.74
C GLU A 5 39.10 61.82 17.02
N THR A 6 38.19 62.21 16.14
CA THR A 6 36.80 61.77 16.18
C THR A 6 36.74 60.33 15.69
N GLN A 7 37.04 59.42 16.62
CA GLN A 7 36.67 58.02 16.56
C GLN A 7 35.15 57.91 16.52
N ASN A 8 34.60 57.59 15.35
CA ASN A 8 33.27 56.97 15.26
C ASN A 8 33.36 55.82 14.27
N ALA A 9 33.93 54.73 14.79
CA ALA A 9 33.89 53.42 14.20
C ALA A 9 32.43 52.99 14.02
N ALA A 10 32.18 52.30 12.90
CA ALA A 10 30.99 51.47 12.74
C ALA A 10 30.76 50.62 14.01
N PRO A 11 29.49 50.34 14.39
CA PRO A 11 29.25 49.46 15.51
C PRO A 11 30.03 48.16 15.29
N PRO A 12 30.69 47.61 16.34
CA PRO A 12 31.33 46.32 16.23
C PRO A 12 30.28 45.35 15.70
N ILE A 13 30.60 44.67 14.60
CA ILE A 13 29.84 43.48 14.24
C ILE A 13 30.23 42.49 15.34
N GLU A 14 29.43 42.45 16.39
CA GLU A 14 29.57 41.48 17.46
C GLU A 14 29.17 40.14 16.85
N ASP A 15 30.18 39.42 16.36
CA ASP A 15 30.07 38.01 16.04
C ASP A 15 29.64 37.29 17.32
N ARG A 16 28.33 37.16 17.53
CA ARG A 16 27.72 36.37 18.61
C ARG A 16 27.98 34.89 18.30
N PRO A 17 28.98 34.23 18.91
CA PRO A 17 29.40 32.88 18.52
C PRO A 17 28.44 31.77 18.99
N ASP A 18 27.28 32.14 19.53
CA ASP A 18 26.36 31.29 20.27
C ASP A 18 24.98 31.13 19.62
N GLU A 19 24.68 31.88 18.55
CA GLU A 19 23.58 31.56 17.61
C GLU A 19 24.09 30.75 16.43
N GLY A 20 24.88 29.71 16.73
CA GLY A 20 25.44 28.83 15.71
C GLY A 20 24.36 28.14 14.90
N VAL A 21 24.71 27.73 13.68
CA VAL A 21 23.92 26.87 12.78
C VAL A 21 23.27 25.69 13.51
N GLY A 22 23.90 25.19 14.59
CA GLY A 22 23.32 24.18 15.48
C GLY A 22 22.01 24.60 16.16
N GLY A 23 21.85 25.86 16.58
CA GLY A 23 20.61 26.42 17.13
C GLY A 23 19.51 26.55 16.08
N ALA A 24 19.85 26.97 14.86
CA ALA A 24 18.92 27.03 13.74
C ALA A 24 18.44 25.63 13.31
N ILE A 25 19.35 24.64 13.30
CA ILE A 25 19.01 23.23 13.07
C ILE A 25 18.11 22.70 14.19
N LYS A 26 18.38 23.05 15.45
CA LYS A 26 17.55 22.64 16.59
C LYS A 26 16.14 23.21 16.48
N ALA A 27 16.01 24.49 16.11
CA ALA A 27 14.71 25.13 15.86
C ALA A 27 13.95 24.49 14.69
N LEU A 28 14.63 24.13 13.60
CA LEU A 28 14.04 23.41 12.46
C LEU A 28 13.60 21.98 12.83
N ILE A 29 14.34 21.31 13.72
CA ILE A 29 13.97 19.99 14.23
C ILE A 29 12.72 20.09 15.12
N GLU A 30 12.66 21.09 16.00
CA GLU A 30 11.53 21.34 16.89
C GLU A 30 10.25 21.71 16.11
N ASP A 31 10.36 22.58 15.09
CA ASP A 31 9.25 22.94 14.20
C ASP A 31 8.82 21.76 13.32
N GLY A 32 9.79 20.97 12.83
CA GLY A 32 9.54 19.78 12.02
C GLY A 32 8.78 18.69 12.79
N GLN A 33 9.05 18.56 14.09
CA GLN A 33 8.37 17.59 14.96
C GLN A 33 6.86 17.89 15.08
N THR A 34 6.51 19.17 15.20
CA THR A 34 5.11 19.62 15.29
C THR A 34 4.34 19.40 13.98
N LEU A 35 4.99 19.59 12.83
CA LEU A 35 4.38 19.33 11.51
C LEU A 35 4.21 17.82 11.24
N VAL A 36 5.17 17.00 11.66
CA VAL A 36 5.09 15.54 11.50
C VAL A 36 3.95 14.96 12.33
N GLU A 37 3.71 15.46 13.55
CA GLU A 37 2.58 15.02 14.37
C GLU A 37 1.22 15.37 13.75
N ALA A 38 1.11 16.53 13.09
CA ALA A 38 -0.10 16.92 12.37
C ALA A 38 -0.37 16.04 11.14
N GLU A 39 0.68 15.70 10.37
CA GLU A 39 0.55 14.85 9.18
C GLU A 39 0.19 13.39 9.56
N ILE A 40 0.77 12.88 10.65
CA ILE A 40 0.46 11.55 11.20
C ILE A 40 -0.99 11.50 11.68
N ALA A 41 -1.47 12.53 12.37
CA ALA A 41 -2.85 12.61 12.83
C ALA A 41 -3.84 12.63 11.65
N TYR A 42 -3.52 13.35 10.57
CA TYR A 42 -4.34 13.41 9.37
C TYR A 42 -4.35 12.06 8.60
N ARG A 43 -3.20 11.41 8.44
CA ARG A 43 -3.07 10.07 7.83
C ARG A 43 -3.79 9.00 8.65
N LYS A 44 -3.71 9.08 9.99
CA LYS A 44 -4.41 8.18 10.91
C LYS A 44 -5.93 8.39 10.85
N ALA A 45 -6.39 9.62 10.72
CA ALA A 45 -7.82 9.92 10.53
C ALA A 45 -8.35 9.41 9.18
N GLN A 46 -7.57 9.55 8.10
CA GLN A 46 -7.95 9.01 6.79
C GLN A 46 -7.92 7.47 6.77
N ALA A 47 -6.98 6.85 7.48
CA ALA A 47 -6.93 5.40 7.68
C ALA A 47 -8.06 4.87 8.59
N ALA A 48 -8.50 5.64 9.59
CA ALA A 48 -9.61 5.27 10.46
C ALA A 48 -10.97 5.45 9.76
N TYR A 49 -11.12 6.49 8.92
CA TYR A 49 -12.33 6.71 8.13
C TYR A 49 -12.52 5.65 7.05
N SER A 50 -11.43 5.19 6.41
CA SER A 50 -11.49 4.08 5.46
C SER A 50 -11.87 2.76 6.14
N LEU A 51 -11.57 2.58 7.42
CA LEU A 51 -11.89 1.37 8.18
C LEU A 51 -13.41 1.13 8.34
N GLY A 52 -14.20 2.19 8.51
CA GLY A 52 -15.65 2.10 8.63
C GLY A 52 -16.33 1.62 7.35
N GLN A 53 -15.93 2.20 6.20
CA GLN A 53 -16.41 1.74 4.88
C GLN A 53 -15.74 0.42 4.45
N ALA A 54 -14.51 0.16 4.88
CA ALA A 54 -13.83 -1.09 4.59
C ALA A 54 -14.58 -2.28 5.18
N LYS A 55 -15.30 -2.12 6.30
CA LYS A 55 -16.11 -3.20 6.87
C LYS A 55 -17.30 -3.57 5.96
N SER A 56 -18.05 -2.60 5.45
CA SER A 56 -19.18 -2.90 4.55
C SER A 56 -18.70 -3.48 3.22
N ILE A 57 -17.61 -2.93 2.67
CA ILE A 57 -16.96 -3.48 1.47
C ILE A 57 -16.45 -4.89 1.74
N ALA A 58 -15.80 -5.16 2.87
CA ALA A 58 -15.32 -6.49 3.21
C ALA A 58 -16.46 -7.50 3.34
N VAL A 59 -17.58 -7.12 3.96
CA VAL A 59 -18.77 -7.98 4.04
C VAL A 59 -19.34 -8.27 2.65
N LEU A 60 -19.49 -7.25 1.80
CA LEU A 60 -19.95 -7.43 0.42
C LEU A 60 -19.01 -8.31 -0.41
N LEU A 61 -17.70 -8.19 -0.21
CA LEU A 61 -16.68 -8.98 -0.89
C LEU A 61 -16.73 -10.45 -0.44
N VAL A 62 -16.85 -10.70 0.86
CA VAL A 62 -17.02 -12.07 1.40
C VAL A 62 -18.31 -12.69 0.89
N LEU A 63 -19.41 -11.93 0.92
CA LEU A 63 -20.72 -12.41 0.48
C LEU A 63 -20.73 -12.66 -1.04
N GLY A 64 -20.14 -11.76 -1.83
CA GLY A 64 -19.96 -11.92 -3.27
C GLY A 64 -19.07 -13.12 -3.62
N LEU A 65 -17.98 -13.34 -2.87
CA LEU A 65 -17.11 -14.51 -3.04
C LEU A 65 -17.86 -15.81 -2.72
N ALA A 66 -18.67 -15.82 -1.64
CA ALA A 66 -19.48 -16.98 -1.27
C ALA A 66 -20.53 -17.29 -2.35
N PHE A 67 -21.30 -16.30 -2.80
CA PHE A 67 -22.27 -16.50 -3.89
C PHE A 67 -21.61 -16.88 -5.21
N GLY A 68 -20.47 -16.28 -5.54
CA GLY A 68 -19.67 -16.65 -6.71
C GLY A 68 -19.22 -18.11 -6.64
N PHE A 69 -18.78 -18.57 -5.48
CA PHE A 69 -18.41 -19.98 -5.26
C PHE A 69 -19.61 -20.92 -5.42
N PHE A 70 -20.76 -20.60 -4.83
CA PHE A 70 -21.99 -21.39 -5.02
C PHE A 70 -22.45 -21.42 -6.47
N THR A 71 -22.34 -20.30 -7.19
CA THR A 71 -22.69 -20.21 -8.61
C THR A 71 -21.76 -21.09 -9.45
N LEU A 72 -20.46 -21.05 -9.17
CA LEU A 72 -19.49 -21.91 -9.84
C LEU A 72 -19.80 -23.39 -9.57
N LEU A 73 -20.12 -23.75 -8.33
CA LEU A 73 -20.48 -25.13 -7.97
C LEU A 73 -21.78 -25.58 -8.67
N ALA A 74 -22.81 -24.73 -8.70
CA ALA A 74 -24.06 -25.00 -9.41
C ALA A 74 -23.82 -25.19 -10.92
N LEU A 75 -22.95 -24.38 -11.54
CA LEU A 75 -22.58 -24.56 -12.95
C LEU A 75 -21.86 -25.89 -13.18
N VAL A 76 -20.90 -26.26 -12.33
CA VAL A 76 -20.18 -27.54 -12.46
C VAL A 76 -21.14 -28.70 -12.34
N VAL A 77 -22.02 -28.69 -11.33
CA VAL A 77 -23.03 -29.73 -11.14
C VAL A 77 -23.97 -29.78 -12.34
N GLY A 78 -24.53 -28.65 -12.77
CA GLY A 78 -25.42 -28.58 -13.92
C GLY A 78 -24.78 -29.08 -15.21
N LEU A 79 -23.52 -28.73 -15.45
CA LEU A 79 -22.76 -29.18 -16.62
C LEU A 79 -22.47 -30.68 -16.57
N LEU A 80 -22.13 -31.22 -15.40
CA LEU A 80 -21.96 -32.66 -15.21
C LEU A 80 -23.26 -33.41 -15.47
N LEU A 81 -24.41 -32.95 -14.95
CA LEU A 81 -25.70 -33.60 -15.21
C LEU A 81 -26.06 -33.55 -16.70
N ALA A 82 -25.90 -32.39 -17.33
CA ALA A 82 -26.21 -32.21 -18.75
C ALA A 82 -25.33 -33.08 -19.65
N LEU A 83 -24.02 -33.13 -19.39
CA LEU A 83 -23.07 -33.84 -20.22
C LEU A 83 -23.05 -35.35 -19.92
N ALA A 84 -23.33 -35.75 -18.68
CA ALA A 84 -23.45 -37.15 -18.31
C ALA A 84 -24.61 -37.84 -19.05
N ALA A 85 -25.70 -37.12 -19.32
CA ALA A 85 -26.82 -37.64 -20.11
C ALA A 85 -26.42 -37.92 -21.58
N MET A 86 -25.35 -37.30 -22.10
CA MET A 86 -24.95 -37.39 -23.50
C MET A 86 -23.74 -38.30 -23.73
N VAL A 87 -22.72 -38.23 -22.87
CA VAL A 87 -21.42 -38.94 -23.02
C VAL A 87 -21.14 -39.90 -21.86
N GLY A 88 -22.06 -40.01 -20.90
CA GLY A 88 -21.88 -40.79 -19.68
C GLY A 88 -21.09 -40.07 -18.60
N VAL A 89 -21.20 -40.57 -17.36
CA VAL A 89 -20.64 -39.94 -16.15
C VAL A 89 -19.12 -39.78 -16.22
N TRP A 90 -18.41 -40.81 -16.68
CA TRP A 90 -16.95 -40.80 -16.77
C TRP A 90 -16.43 -39.82 -17.82
N GLY A 91 -17.08 -39.76 -18.98
CA GLY A 91 -16.75 -38.79 -20.04
C GLY A 91 -16.99 -37.36 -19.58
N ALA A 92 -18.14 -37.10 -18.94
CA ALA A 92 -18.46 -35.80 -18.39
C ALA A 92 -17.45 -35.34 -17.32
N LEU A 93 -17.05 -36.23 -16.41
CA LEU A 93 -16.07 -35.93 -15.37
C LEU A 93 -14.70 -35.58 -15.97
N ALA A 94 -14.23 -36.36 -16.96
CA ALA A 94 -12.94 -36.12 -17.61
C ALA A 94 -12.92 -34.79 -18.36
N ILE A 95 -13.99 -34.45 -19.08
CA ILE A 95 -14.09 -33.20 -19.84
C ILE A 95 -14.19 -32.00 -18.90
N VAL A 96 -15.19 -31.98 -18.02
CA VAL A 96 -15.44 -30.83 -17.13
C VAL A 96 -14.29 -30.66 -16.14
N GLY A 97 -13.85 -31.75 -15.52
CA GLY A 97 -12.72 -31.75 -14.59
C GLY A 97 -11.42 -31.33 -15.26
N GLY A 98 -11.14 -31.82 -16.47
CA GLY A 98 -9.96 -31.44 -17.24
C GLY A 98 -9.93 -29.95 -17.58
N VAL A 99 -11.04 -29.40 -18.08
CA VAL A 99 -11.16 -27.97 -18.39
C VAL A 99 -10.98 -27.10 -17.14
N LEU A 100 -11.63 -27.46 -16.03
CA LEU A 100 -11.47 -26.74 -14.76
C LEU A 100 -10.05 -26.82 -14.20
N ALA A 101 -9.38 -27.97 -14.33
CA ALA A 101 -8.00 -28.14 -13.87
C ALA A 101 -7.05 -27.24 -14.66
N ILE A 102 -7.21 -27.16 -15.99
CA ILE A 102 -6.42 -26.27 -16.84
C ILE A 102 -6.67 -24.80 -16.46
N LEU A 103 -7.94 -24.39 -16.36
CA LEU A 103 -8.31 -23.03 -15.97
C LEU A 103 -7.76 -22.65 -14.60
N SER A 104 -7.88 -23.54 -13.61
CA SER A 104 -7.33 -23.36 -12.27
C SER A 104 -5.81 -23.19 -12.31
N GLY A 105 -5.11 -24.09 -13.02
CA GLY A 105 -3.66 -24.02 -13.18
C GLY A 105 -3.19 -22.70 -13.81
N VAL A 106 -3.86 -22.24 -14.88
CA VAL A 106 -3.57 -20.93 -15.51
C VAL A 106 -3.80 -19.79 -14.53
N CYS A 107 -4.91 -19.79 -13.79
CA CYS A 107 -5.23 -18.75 -12.82
C CYS A 107 -4.18 -18.68 -11.69
N LEU A 108 -3.80 -19.84 -11.14
CA LEU A 108 -2.74 -19.98 -10.13
C LEU A 108 -1.39 -19.46 -10.65
N LEU A 109 -1.00 -19.84 -11.87
CA LEU A 109 0.24 -19.36 -12.50
C LEU A 109 0.23 -17.84 -12.67
N LEU A 110 -0.87 -17.25 -13.13
CA LEU A 110 -1.00 -15.80 -13.27
C LEU A 110 -0.95 -15.10 -11.92
N ALA A 111 -1.60 -15.64 -10.89
CA ALA A 111 -1.57 -15.10 -9.54
C ALA A 111 -0.14 -15.09 -8.95
N ILE A 112 0.59 -16.20 -9.09
CA ILE A 112 1.99 -16.31 -8.65
C ILE A 112 2.86 -15.29 -9.39
N ARG A 113 2.71 -15.17 -10.71
CA ARG A 113 3.47 -14.20 -11.53
C ARG A 113 3.14 -12.75 -11.16
N ARG A 114 1.90 -12.46 -10.78
CA ARG A 114 1.51 -11.11 -10.33
C ARG A 114 2.10 -10.80 -8.97
N MET A 115 2.09 -11.76 -8.05
CA MET A 115 2.64 -11.61 -6.71
C MET A 115 4.17 -11.49 -6.72
N SER A 116 4.86 -12.24 -7.58
CA SER A 116 6.31 -12.10 -7.73
C SER A 116 6.70 -10.72 -8.26
N ARG A 117 5.96 -10.17 -9.24
CA ARG A 117 6.17 -8.79 -9.73
C ARG A 117 5.93 -7.74 -8.64
N ALA A 118 4.90 -7.91 -7.82
CA ALA A 118 4.63 -7.01 -6.71
C ALA A 118 5.76 -7.07 -5.66
N LYS A 119 6.22 -8.27 -5.29
CA LYS A 119 7.36 -8.46 -4.38
C LYS A 119 8.65 -7.85 -4.94
N ALA A 120 8.94 -8.05 -6.23
CA ALA A 120 10.11 -7.49 -6.88
C ALA A 120 10.12 -5.96 -6.91
N ALA A 121 8.96 -5.32 -7.11
CA ALA A 121 8.84 -3.86 -7.03
C ALA A 121 9.11 -3.33 -5.60
N LEU A 122 8.71 -4.09 -4.57
CA LEU A 122 8.96 -3.73 -3.18
C LEU A 122 10.43 -3.96 -2.77
N SER A 123 11.08 -5.02 -3.28
CA SER A 123 12.50 -5.30 -2.96
C SER A 123 13.48 -4.47 -3.77
N GLY A 124 13.17 -4.14 -5.03
CA GLY A 124 14.02 -3.33 -5.89
C GLY A 124 14.18 -1.88 -5.40
N GLY A 125 13.20 -1.35 -4.66
CA GLY A 125 13.30 -0.05 -4.00
C GLY A 125 14.22 -0.05 -2.76
N ALA A 126 14.46 -1.20 -2.13
CA ALA A 126 15.26 -1.31 -0.92
C ALA A 126 16.77 -1.49 -1.17
N THR A 127 17.17 -1.83 -2.40
CA THR A 127 18.58 -2.01 -2.79
C THR A 127 19.16 -0.84 -3.60
N SER A 128 18.39 0.21 -3.87
CA SER A 128 18.84 1.40 -4.63
C SER A 128 18.89 2.68 -3.79
N ALA A 129 18.75 2.58 -2.48
CA ALA A 129 18.93 3.64 -1.48
C ALA A 129 20.08 3.27 -0.54
#